data_AF-A0A9W9YA21-F1
#
_entry.id   AF-A0A9W9YA21-F1
#
_cell.length_a   1.000
_cell.length_b   1.000
_cell.length_c   1.000
_cell.angle_alpha   90.00
_cell.angle_beta   90.00
_cell.angle_gamma   90.00
#
_symmetry.space_group_name_H-M   'P 1'
#
loop_
_entity.id
_entity.type
_entity.pdbx_description
1 polymer ?
#
loop_
_entity_poly.entity_id
_entity_poly.type
_entity_poly.pdbx_seq_one_letter_code
_entity_poly.pdbx_strand_id
1 'polypeptide(L)'
;MASTLPDGRVLKTCALRPAGIYGEGELRHLPRIVAGEAYFISDDSPVNNFEFFRPLIEGLGYTFPKLKLPITLVYMVAFLTELVHSVVGKYIYNFQPFLTRTEVYKSAVTHYFSNEERPVIILGYNPQKYSLDGIIEHFKKKGHGRQKKKKIPPRFLYHLVNIIIGIMFACFNSGMAT
;
A
#
# COMPACT_ATOMS: atom_id res chain seq x y z
N MET A 1 -4.95 2.78 31.02
CA MET A 1 -4.13 2.12 32.07
C MET A 1 -3.88 0.69 31.60
N ALA A 2 -2.62 0.24 31.50
CA ALA A 2 -2.28 -1.11 31.04
C ALA A 2 -2.63 -2.14 32.12
N SER A 3 -3.35 -3.20 31.76
CA SER A 3 -3.71 -4.29 32.67
C SER A 3 -2.52 -5.26 32.86
N THR A 4 -2.03 -5.36 34.09
CA THR A 4 -0.92 -6.24 34.50
C THR A 4 -1.45 -7.62 34.86
N LEU A 5 -0.78 -8.68 34.41
CA LEU A 5 -1.10 -10.06 34.83
C LEU A 5 -0.64 -10.32 36.28
N PRO A 6 -1.21 -11.33 36.97
CA PRO A 6 -0.84 -11.67 38.35
C PRO A 6 0.64 -12.06 38.56
N ASP A 7 1.36 -12.38 37.49
CA ASP A 7 2.78 -12.76 37.51
C ASP A 7 3.73 -11.57 37.25
N GLY A 8 3.21 -10.35 37.17
CA GLY A 8 4.01 -9.13 37.01
C GLY A 8 4.49 -8.84 35.58
N ARG A 9 4.14 -9.66 34.58
CA ARG A 9 4.43 -9.34 33.18
C ARG A 9 3.41 -8.35 32.61
N VAL A 10 3.91 -7.38 31.84
CA VAL A 10 3.08 -6.38 31.14
C VAL A 10 2.67 -6.96 29.77
N LEU A 11 1.38 -7.22 29.58
CA LEU A 11 0.82 -7.63 28.29
C LEU A 11 0.95 -6.49 27.27
N LYS A 12 1.71 -6.72 26.19
CA LYS A 12 1.92 -5.70 25.14
C LYS A 12 0.91 -5.76 23.98
N THR A 13 0.14 -6.85 23.86
CA THR A 13 -0.96 -6.96 22.90
C THR A 13 -1.92 -8.07 23.30
N CYS A 14 -3.21 -7.78 23.28
CA CYS A 14 -4.32 -8.72 23.37
C CYS A 14 -5.04 -8.70 22.01
N ALA A 15 -5.33 -9.87 21.44
CA ALA A 15 -6.22 -9.98 20.28
C ALA A 15 -6.93 -11.34 20.28
N LEU A 16 -8.26 -11.32 20.38
CA LEU A 16 -9.21 -12.15 19.60
C LEU A 16 -10.64 -11.77 19.99
N ARG A 17 -11.47 -11.37 19.02
CA ARG A 17 -12.94 -11.48 19.10
C ARG A 17 -13.51 -11.60 17.68
N PRO A 18 -14.46 -12.49 17.46
CA PRO A 18 -15.59 -12.22 16.56
C PRO A 18 -16.88 -12.50 17.36
N ALA A 19 -18.04 -11.93 17.07
CA ALA A 19 -18.52 -11.30 15.86
C ALA A 19 -19.08 -9.89 16.14
N GLY A 20 -18.77 -8.93 15.27
CA GLY A 20 -19.21 -7.52 15.35
C GLY A 20 -18.41 -6.65 16.33
N ILE A 21 -17.10 -6.44 16.11
CA ILE A 21 -16.24 -5.83 17.14
C ILE A 21 -16.26 -4.30 17.13
N TYR A 22 -16.80 -3.77 18.24
CA TYR A 22 -16.56 -2.44 18.79
C TYR A 22 -15.32 -2.45 19.74
N GLY A 23 -14.70 -1.29 19.95
CA GLY A 23 -13.38 -1.12 20.61
C GLY A 23 -13.38 -1.16 22.14
N GLU A 24 -12.19 -1.01 22.73
CA GLU A 24 -11.94 -1.28 24.15
C GLU A 24 -12.48 -0.14 25.06
N GLY A 25 -13.46 -0.47 25.92
CA GLY A 25 -14.28 0.46 26.72
C GLY A 25 -15.79 0.17 26.69
N GLU A 26 -16.24 -0.83 25.93
CA GLU A 26 -17.65 -1.14 25.68
C GLU A 26 -18.42 -1.61 26.95
N LEU A 27 -19.13 -0.68 27.60
CA LEU A 27 -20.01 -0.93 28.74
C LEU A 27 -21.49 -1.14 28.34
N ARG A 28 -21.79 -1.27 27.03
CA ARG A 28 -23.17 -1.22 26.52
C ARG A 28 -23.60 -2.57 25.97
N HIS A 29 -24.58 -3.17 26.65
CA HIS A 29 -25.46 -4.15 26.04
C HIS A 29 -26.14 -3.49 24.83
N LEU A 30 -25.67 -3.80 23.62
CA LEU A 30 -26.40 -3.45 22.39
C LEU A 30 -27.82 -4.02 22.55
N PRO A 31 -28.89 -3.19 22.45
CA PRO A 31 -30.25 -3.65 22.60
C PRO A 31 -30.52 -4.76 21.58
N ARG A 32 -31.31 -5.78 21.95
CA ARG A 32 -31.63 -6.94 21.09
C ARG A 32 -32.05 -6.58 19.65
N ILE A 33 -32.52 -5.34 19.44
CA ILE A 33 -32.86 -4.73 18.15
C ILE A 33 -31.71 -4.73 17.12
N VAL A 34 -30.43 -4.72 17.54
CA VAL A 34 -29.25 -4.69 16.63
C VAL A 34 -28.59 -6.05 16.44
N ALA A 35 -29.01 -7.07 17.18
CA ALA A 35 -28.39 -8.40 17.12
C ALA A 35 -28.92 -9.20 15.93
N GLY A 36 -28.09 -9.38 14.89
CA GLY A 36 -28.40 -10.22 13.72
C GLY A 36 -28.65 -9.46 12.41
N GLU A 37 -28.70 -8.12 12.45
CA GLU A 37 -28.73 -7.30 11.25
C GLU A 37 -27.29 -6.94 10.81
N ALA A 38 -27.04 -6.96 9.50
CA ALA A 38 -25.79 -6.50 8.90
C ALA A 38 -25.96 -5.04 8.48
N TYR A 39 -25.07 -4.16 8.96
CA TYR A 39 -25.07 -2.75 8.61
C TYR A 39 -23.84 -2.39 7.78
N PHE A 40 -24.04 -1.60 6.73
CA PHE A 40 -22.94 -1.01 5.96
C PHE A 40 -22.59 0.35 6.54
N ILE A 41 -21.41 0.47 7.14
CA ILE A 41 -20.87 1.72 7.65
C ILE A 41 -19.94 2.31 6.58
N SER A 42 -20.26 3.50 6.08
CA SER A 42 -19.42 4.23 5.13
C SER A 42 -19.30 5.70 5.52
N ASP A 43 -18.26 6.39 5.03
CA ASP A 43 -17.93 7.77 5.43
C ASP A 43 -18.79 8.86 4.73
N ASP A 44 -19.97 8.49 4.20
CA ASP A 44 -20.93 9.38 3.49
C ASP A 44 -20.36 10.24 2.36
N SER A 45 -19.17 9.88 1.86
CA SER A 45 -18.47 10.59 0.80
C SER A 45 -17.94 9.59 -0.22
N PRO A 46 -18.72 9.26 -1.27
CA PRO A 46 -18.26 8.35 -2.30
C PRO A 46 -17.10 9.00 -3.06
N VAL A 47 -15.90 8.46 -2.87
CA VAL A 47 -14.68 8.90 -3.57
C VAL A 47 -14.18 7.75 -4.43
N ASN A 48 -13.76 8.04 -5.66
CA ASN A 48 -13.10 7.05 -6.50
C ASN A 48 -11.79 6.59 -5.85
N ASN A 49 -11.49 5.29 -5.87
CA ASN A 49 -10.27 4.72 -5.29
C ASN A 49 -8.99 5.47 -5.69
N PHE A 50 -8.85 5.85 -6.97
CA PHE A 50 -7.66 6.56 -7.45
C PHE A 50 -7.58 8.00 -6.91
N GLU A 51 -8.70 8.69 -6.83
CA GLU A 51 -8.77 10.05 -6.29
C GLU A 51 -8.52 10.06 -4.77
N PHE A 52 -8.95 9.03 -4.05
CA PHE A 52 -8.64 8.85 -2.64
C PHE A 52 -7.11 8.82 -2.38
N PHE A 53 -6.33 8.16 -3.24
CA PHE A 53 -4.87 8.09 -3.09
C PHE A 53 -4.11 9.29 -3.67
N ARG A 54 -4.73 10.16 -4.47
CA ARG A 54 -4.08 11.34 -5.05
C ARG A 54 -3.35 12.21 -4.02
N PRO A 55 -3.99 12.66 -2.91
CA PRO A 55 -3.30 13.49 -1.92
C PRO A 55 -2.10 12.79 -1.29
N LEU A 56 -2.14 11.46 -1.12
CA LEU A 56 -1.00 10.69 -0.62
C LEU A 56 0.18 10.68 -1.61
N ILE A 57 -0.10 10.39 -2.88
CA ILE A 57 0.93 10.31 -3.94
C ILE A 57 1.59 11.67 -4.17
N GLU A 58 0.78 12.71 -4.33
CA GLU A 58 1.25 14.09 -4.55
C GLU A 58 1.91 14.65 -3.28
N GLY A 59 1.36 14.34 -2.11
CA GLY A 59 1.93 14.70 -0.81
C GLY A 59 3.32 14.12 -0.59
N LEU A 60 3.60 12.92 -1.12
CA LEU A 60 4.93 12.30 -1.12
C LEU A 60 5.88 12.87 -2.20
N GLY A 61 5.39 13.75 -3.09
CA GLY A 61 6.15 14.40 -4.15
C GLY A 61 6.17 13.63 -5.48
N TYR A 62 5.43 12.54 -5.60
CA TYR A 62 5.31 11.79 -6.84
C TYR A 62 4.30 12.44 -7.79
N THR A 63 4.44 12.14 -9.08
CA THR A 63 3.43 12.56 -10.08
C THR A 63 2.33 11.52 -10.13
N PHE A 64 1.08 11.97 -10.00
CA PHE A 64 -0.07 11.08 -10.14
C PHE A 64 -0.10 10.43 -11.54
N PRO A 65 -0.31 9.11 -11.64
CA PRO A 65 -0.32 8.42 -12.92
C PRO A 65 -1.47 8.90 -13.81
N LYS A 66 -1.17 9.24 -15.07
CA LYS A 66 -2.16 9.72 -16.05
C LYS A 66 -2.61 8.67 -17.05
N LEU A 67 -1.91 7.53 -17.10
CA LEU A 67 -2.19 6.46 -18.04
C LEU A 67 -3.45 5.72 -17.61
N LYS A 68 -4.48 5.74 -18.46
CA LYS A 68 -5.70 4.94 -18.30
C LYS A 68 -5.57 3.68 -19.15
N LEU A 69 -5.60 2.51 -18.52
CA LEU A 69 -5.53 1.23 -19.21
C LEU A 69 -6.92 0.59 -19.30
N PRO A 70 -7.29 -0.03 -20.42
CA PRO A 70 -8.52 -0.80 -20.51
C PRO A 70 -8.50 -1.97 -19.53
N ILE A 71 -9.60 -2.19 -18.80
CA ILE A 71 -9.72 -3.27 -17.80
C ILE A 71 -9.43 -4.64 -18.43
N THR A 72 -9.88 -4.87 -19.67
CA THR A 72 -9.63 -6.13 -20.40
C THR A 72 -8.14 -6.46 -20.50
N LEU A 73 -7.29 -5.47 -20.81
CA LEU A 73 -5.86 -5.69 -20.94
C LEU A 73 -5.24 -6.06 -19.59
N VAL A 74 -5.57 -5.30 -18.54
CA VAL A 74 -5.06 -5.54 -17.19
C VAL A 74 -5.53 -6.89 -16.65
N TYR A 75 -6.78 -7.27 -16.94
CA TYR A 75 -7.36 -8.56 -16.58
C TYR A 75 -6.63 -9.72 -17.26
N MET A 76 -6.26 -9.59 -18.54
CA MET A 76 -5.44 -10.60 -19.24
C MET A 76 -4.07 -10.76 -18.59
N VAL A 77 -3.41 -9.67 -18.21
CA VAL A 77 -2.13 -9.72 -17.49
C VAL A 77 -2.28 -10.43 -16.13
N ALA A 78 -3.33 -10.12 -15.37
CA ALA A 78 -3.60 -10.78 -14.09
C ALA A 78 -3.86 -12.29 -14.27
N PHE A 79 -4.62 -12.68 -15.31
CA PHE A 79 -4.84 -14.09 -15.65
C PHE A 79 -3.52 -14.81 -15.99
N LEU A 80 -2.66 -14.21 -16.80
CA LEU A 80 -1.35 -14.78 -17.12
C LEU A 80 -0.48 -14.93 -15.86
N THR A 81 -0.51 -13.94 -14.96
CA THR A 81 0.24 -13.98 -13.71
C THR A 81 -0.25 -15.12 -12.80
N GLU A 82 -1.57 -15.34 -12.72
CA GLU A 82 -2.17 -16.47 -12.00
C GLU A 82 -1.80 -17.82 -12.65
N LEU A 83 -1.79 -17.90 -13.99
CA LEU A 83 -1.39 -19.11 -14.70
C LEU A 83 0.07 -19.45 -14.42
N VAL A 84 0.96 -18.46 -14.50
CA VAL A 84 2.39 -18.61 -14.17
C VAL A 84 2.54 -19.04 -12.72
N HIS A 85 1.80 -18.42 -11.79
CA HIS A 85 1.82 -18.82 -10.38
C HIS A 85 1.31 -20.26 -10.19
N SER A 86 0.28 -20.69 -10.93
CA SER A 86 -0.23 -22.06 -10.84
C SER A 86 0.78 -23.11 -11.31
N VAL A 87 1.57 -22.80 -12.35
CA VAL A 87 2.62 -23.68 -12.86
C VAL A 87 3.87 -23.59 -11.97
N VAL A 88 4.47 -22.40 -11.84
CA VAL A 88 5.73 -22.18 -11.12
C VAL A 88 5.57 -22.36 -9.61
N GLY A 89 4.45 -21.93 -9.04
CA GLY A 89 4.15 -22.08 -7.61
C GLY A 89 4.01 -23.53 -7.18
N LYS A 90 3.56 -24.40 -8.09
CA LYS A 90 3.46 -25.84 -7.84
C LYS A 90 4.80 -26.57 -7.97
N TYR A 91 5.69 -26.13 -8.87
CA TYR A 91 6.90 -26.90 -9.23
C TYR A 91 8.22 -26.28 -8.77
N ILE A 92 8.26 -24.99 -8.44
CA ILE A 92 9.52 -24.27 -8.20
C ILE A 92 9.48 -23.50 -6.87
N TYR A 93 8.59 -22.51 -6.74
CA TYR A 93 8.55 -21.62 -5.58
C TYR A 93 7.22 -20.87 -5.46
N ASN A 94 6.66 -20.84 -4.26
CA ASN A 94 5.40 -20.16 -3.95
C ASN A 94 5.64 -18.65 -3.74
N PHE A 95 5.51 -17.86 -4.80
CA PHE A 95 5.58 -16.40 -4.75
C PHE A 95 4.18 -15.78 -4.76
N GLN A 96 3.97 -14.69 -4.01
CA GLN A 96 2.72 -13.94 -4.04
C GLN A 96 2.59 -13.21 -5.40
N PRO A 97 1.54 -13.47 -6.21
CA PRO A 97 1.28 -12.68 -7.40
C PRO A 97 1.03 -11.23 -7.00
N PHE A 98 1.70 -10.28 -7.65
CA PHE A 98 1.47 -8.85 -7.40
C PHE A 98 0.10 -8.36 -7.92
N LEU A 99 -0.46 -9.09 -8.89
CA LEU A 99 -1.72 -8.72 -9.52
C LEU A 99 -2.55 -9.97 -9.82
N THR A 100 -3.69 -10.08 -9.16
CA THR A 100 -4.71 -11.12 -9.37
C THR A 100 -5.97 -10.55 -9.99
N ARG A 101 -6.80 -11.40 -10.61
CA ARG A 101 -8.08 -10.98 -11.21
C ARG A 101 -9.01 -10.36 -10.17
N THR A 102 -8.98 -10.85 -8.93
CA THR A 102 -9.75 -10.32 -7.81
C THR A 102 -9.31 -8.91 -7.43
N GLU A 103 -8.00 -8.64 -7.37
CA GLU A 103 -7.48 -7.30 -7.08
C GLU A 103 -7.80 -6.32 -8.20
N VAL A 104 -7.72 -6.76 -9.46
CA VAL A 104 -8.13 -5.95 -10.62
C VAL A 104 -9.61 -5.58 -10.51
N TYR A 105 -10.49 -6.54 -10.24
CA TYR A 105 -11.92 -6.26 -10.15
C TYR A 105 -12.27 -5.33 -8.98
N LYS A 106 -11.69 -5.57 -7.79
CA LYS A 106 -11.91 -4.75 -6.60
C LYS A 106 -11.42 -3.31 -6.75
N SER A 107 -10.34 -3.10 -7.49
CA SER A 107 -9.78 -1.76 -7.70
C SER A 107 -10.40 -1.02 -8.88
N ALA A 108 -10.80 -1.74 -9.93
CA ALA A 108 -11.36 -1.17 -11.15
C ALA A 108 -12.84 -0.78 -11.04
N VAL A 109 -13.58 -1.41 -10.13
CA VAL A 109 -15.00 -1.11 -9.88
C VAL A 109 -15.13 -0.21 -8.65
N THR A 110 -15.91 0.86 -8.77
CA THR A 110 -16.21 1.72 -7.62
C THR A 110 -17.37 1.10 -6.85
N HIS A 111 -17.08 0.58 -5.66
CA HIS A 111 -18.09 0.10 -4.74
C HIS A 111 -18.44 1.22 -3.77
N TYR A 112 -19.70 1.65 -3.76
CA TYR A 112 -20.22 2.59 -2.78
C TYR A 112 -21.48 2.01 -2.17
N PHE A 113 -21.70 2.33 -0.91
CA PHE A 113 -22.93 2.03 -0.19
C PHE A 113 -23.49 3.37 0.27
N SER A 114 -24.78 3.58 0.07
CA SER A 114 -25.48 4.69 0.73
C SER A 114 -25.59 4.35 2.21
N ASN A 115 -25.28 5.29 3.11
CA ASN A 115 -25.54 5.05 4.52
C ASN A 115 -27.04 4.86 4.75
N GLU A 116 -27.35 3.84 5.53
CA GLU A 116 -28.68 3.67 6.08
C GLU A 116 -28.80 4.60 7.30
N GLU A 117 -29.98 5.18 7.53
CA GLU A 117 -30.23 6.04 8.71
C GLU A 117 -30.12 5.23 10.02
N ARG A 118 -30.34 3.91 9.94
CA ARG A 118 -30.40 2.99 11.09
C ARG A 118 -29.10 2.95 11.91
N PRO A 119 -27.90 2.75 11.33
CA PRO A 119 -26.63 2.84 12.05
C PRO A 119 -26.40 4.18 12.76
N VAL A 120 -26.76 5.30 12.13
CA VAL A 120 -26.63 6.64 12.72
C VAL A 120 -27.52 6.77 13.95
N ILE A 121 -28.78 6.32 13.84
CA ILE A 121 -29.77 6.39 14.92
C ILE A 121 -29.42 5.44 16.07
N ILE A 122 -29.04 4.20 15.76
CA ILE A 122 -28.87 3.15 16.77
C ILE A 122 -27.47 3.19 17.40
N LEU A 123 -26.44 3.49 16.61
CA LEU A 123 -25.03 3.52 17.07
C LEU A 123 -24.54 4.93 17.37
N GLY A 124 -25.32 5.97 17.05
CA GLY A 124 -24.85 7.35 17.13
C GLY A 124 -23.70 7.64 16.16
N TYR A 125 -23.59 6.86 15.07
CA TYR A 125 -22.48 6.94 14.14
C TYR A 125 -22.51 8.27 13.38
N ASN A 126 -21.40 9.03 13.46
CA ASN A 126 -21.23 10.27 12.71
C ASN A 126 -19.87 10.24 12.01
N PRO A 127 -19.81 10.12 10.67
CA PRO A 127 -18.56 9.97 9.95
C PRO A 127 -17.73 11.26 10.07
N GLN A 128 -16.52 11.13 10.61
CA GLN A 128 -15.57 12.23 10.66
C GLN A 128 -14.74 12.27 9.38
N LYS A 129 -14.50 13.47 8.85
CA LYS A 129 -13.61 13.66 7.72
C LYS A 129 -12.17 13.66 8.19
N TYR A 130 -11.36 12.73 7.69
CA TYR A 130 -9.94 12.65 7.98
C TYR A 130 -9.11 13.05 6.76
N SER A 131 -7.99 13.74 6.98
CA SER A 131 -6.98 14.00 5.96
C SER A 131 -5.84 12.98 6.02
N LEU A 132 -5.13 12.77 4.91
CA LEU A 132 -4.00 11.85 4.83
C LEU A 132 -2.68 12.48 5.32
N ASP A 133 -2.70 13.69 5.86
CA ASP A 133 -1.47 14.47 6.18
C ASP A 133 -0.57 13.77 7.19
N GLY A 134 -1.15 13.22 8.27
CA GLY A 134 -0.39 12.47 9.27
C GLY A 134 0.26 11.21 8.71
N ILE A 135 -0.41 10.55 7.77
CA ILE A 135 0.12 9.38 7.05
C ILE A 135 1.27 9.81 6.13
N ILE A 136 1.10 10.89 5.37
CA ILE A 136 2.13 11.46 4.50
C ILE A 136 3.39 11.80 5.30
N GLU A 137 3.23 12.45 6.46
CA GLU A 137 4.36 12.79 7.33
C GLU A 137 5.10 11.54 7.82
N HIS A 138 4.36 10.51 8.25
CA HIS A 138 4.92 9.24 8.68
C HIS A 138 5.72 8.54 7.57
N PHE A 139 5.18 8.47 6.35
CA PHE A 139 5.88 7.88 5.21
C PHE A 139 7.11 8.68 4.78
N LYS A 140 7.05 10.02 4.86
CA LYS A 140 8.22 10.89 4.64
C LYS A 140 9.32 10.64 5.66
N LYS A 141 8.97 10.53 6.95
CA LYS A 141 9.94 10.20 8.03
C LYS A 141 10.62 8.85 7.78
N LYS A 142 9.90 7.87 7.23
CA LYS A 142 10.46 6.58 6.81
C LYS A 142 11.26 6.61 5.49
N GLY A 143 11.42 7.78 4.86
CA GLY A 143 12.20 7.93 3.63
C GLY A 143 11.48 7.56 2.33
N HIS A 144 10.15 7.38 2.35
CA HIS A 144 9.36 7.04 1.15
C HIS A 144 9.03 8.26 0.28
N GLY A 145 9.34 9.46 0.75
CA GLY A 145 9.19 10.68 -0.03
C GLY A 145 10.12 10.70 -1.25
N ARG A 146 9.71 11.41 -2.29
CA ARG A 146 10.50 11.52 -3.52
C ARG A 146 11.86 12.14 -3.23
N GLN A 147 12.90 11.34 -3.46
CA GLN A 147 14.28 11.80 -3.38
C GLN A 147 14.64 12.59 -4.64
N LYS A 148 15.33 13.73 -4.46
CA LYS A 148 15.89 14.46 -5.60
C LYS A 148 16.92 13.57 -6.29
N LYS A 149 16.76 13.31 -7.60
CA LYS A 149 17.75 12.56 -8.38
C LYS A 149 19.11 13.24 -8.19
N LYS A 150 20.09 12.53 -7.62
CA LYS A 150 21.49 12.96 -7.66
C LYS A 150 21.84 13.16 -9.13
N LYS A 151 22.47 14.28 -9.49
CA LYS A 151 22.99 14.50 -10.84
C LYS A 151 24.02 13.39 -11.10
N ILE A 152 23.62 12.39 -11.88
CA ILE A 152 24.54 11.35 -12.34
C ILE A 152 25.51 12.05 -13.30
N PRO A 153 26.84 11.94 -13.12
CA PRO A 153 27.77 12.52 -14.07
C PRO A 153 27.48 11.96 -15.47
N PRO A 154 27.66 12.74 -16.54
CA PRO A 154 27.37 12.29 -17.89
C PRO A 154 28.11 10.98 -18.16
N ARG A 155 27.40 9.95 -18.62
CA ARG A 155 27.97 8.61 -18.93
C ARG A 155 29.18 8.72 -19.87
N PHE A 156 29.18 9.73 -20.74
CA PHE A 156 30.31 10.07 -21.61
C PHE A 156 31.60 10.36 -20.84
N LEU A 157 31.55 11.16 -19.77
CA LEU A 157 32.73 11.47 -18.94
C LEU A 157 33.26 10.22 -18.23
N TYR A 158 32.36 9.33 -17.78
CA TYR A 158 32.75 8.05 -17.18
C TYR A 158 33.48 7.14 -18.18
N HIS A 159 32.98 7.01 -19.41
CA HIS A 159 33.65 6.23 -20.45
C HIS A 159 34.97 6.88 -20.89
N LEU A 160 35.03 8.21 -21.01
CA LEU A 160 36.25 8.94 -21.38
C LEU A 160 37.35 8.75 -20.33
N VAL A 161 37.01 8.86 -19.03
CA VAL A 161 37.96 8.60 -17.94
C VAL A 161 38.46 7.16 -17.95
N ASN A 162 37.58 6.17 -18.15
CA ASN A 162 38.00 4.76 -18.23
C ASN A 162 38.87 4.45 -19.45
N ILE A 163 38.61 5.09 -20.60
CA ILE A 163 39.45 4.97 -21.80
C ILE A 163 40.84 5.56 -21.54
N ILE A 164 40.93 6.74 -20.93
CA ILE A 164 42.22 7.36 -20.58
C ILE A 164 43.02 6.49 -19.60
N ILE A 165 42.36 5.94 -18.57
CA ILE A 165 42.99 5.02 -17.63
C ILE A 165 43.49 3.75 -18.34
N GLY A 166 42.69 3.19 -19.25
CA GLY A 166 43.08 2.02 -20.05
C GLY A 166 44.28 2.29 -20.95
N ILE A 167 44.33 3.46 -21.61
CA ILE A 167 45.48 3.88 -22.43
C ILE A 167 46.72 4.06 -21.56
N MET A 168 46.62 4.71 -20.40
CA MET A 168 47.76 4.85 -19.49
C MET A 168 48.30 3.49 -19.01
N PHE A 169 47.42 2.54 -18.69
CA PHE A 169 47.81 1.17 -18.31
C PHE A 169 48.48 0.42 -19.46
N ALA A 170 47.97 0.58 -20.69
CA ALA A 170 48.56 -0.02 -21.88
C ALA A 170 49.96 0.56 -22.13
N CYS A 171 50.09 1.89 -22.09
CA CYS A 171 51.37 2.59 -22.26
C CYS A 171 52.40 2.21 -21.18
N PHE A 172 51.96 2.08 -19.92
CA PHE A 172 52.84 1.69 -18.80
C PHE A 172 53.36 0.25 -18.95
N ASN A 173 52.50 -0.70 -19.36
CA ASN A 173 52.91 -2.08 -19.59
C ASN A 173 53.84 -2.24 -20.82
N SER A 174 53.66 -1.43 -21.87
CA SER A 174 54.55 -1.44 -23.03
C SER A 174 55.91 -0.80 -22.77
N GLY A 175 56.06 0.06 -21.75
CA GLY A 175 57.34 0.67 -21.37
C GLY A 175 58.21 -0.18 -20.43
N MET A 176 57.66 -1.25 -19.84
CA MET A 176 58.42 -2.21 -19.02
C MET A 176 58.97 -3.41 -19.81
N ALA A 177 58.61 -3.53 -21.10
CA ALA A 177 58.98 -4.66 -21.96
C ALA A 177 60.13 -4.35 -22.95
N THR A 178 60.75 -3.17 -22.85
CA THR A 178 61.95 -2.74 -23.59
C THR A 178 63.07 -2.40 -22.63
#